data_AF-A0A7X7ZV56-F1
#
_entry.id   AF-A0A7X7ZV56-F1
#
_cell.length_a   1.000
_cell.length_b   1.000
_cell.length_c   1.000
_cell.angle_alpha   90.00
_cell.angle_beta   90.00
_cell.angle_gamma   90.00
#
_symmetry.space_group_name_H-M   'P 1'
#
loop_
_entity.id
_entity.type
_entity.pdbx_description
1 polymer ?
#
loop_
_entity_poly.entity_id
_entity_poly.type
_entity_poly.pdbx_seq_one_letter_code
_entity_poly.pdbx_strand_id
1 'polypeptide(L)'
;RKIDRSLIEAAEDLGSDRITVFRKVIFPLSIPGVVSGVTMVFMPAVTTFIISKLLGGSQYMLIGNLIEDQFMRVYDWNFGSAVSIIMMLLILLSMGIMTKYDKEGAGGGLF
;
A
#
# COMPACT_ATOMS: atom_id res chain seq x y z
N ARG A 1 0.27 16.34 -17.04
CA ARG A 1 1.23 17.34 -16.52
C ARG A 1 0.60 17.99 -15.30
N LYS A 2 0.87 17.51 -14.07
CA LYS A 2 0.22 18.00 -12.84
C LYS A 2 1.02 19.08 -12.09
N ILE A 3 2.32 19.18 -12.33
CA ILE A 3 3.18 20.24 -11.77
C ILE A 3 3.45 21.27 -12.87
N ASP A 4 3.08 22.52 -12.62
CA ASP A 4 3.37 23.64 -13.52
C ASP A 4 4.87 24.00 -13.45
N ARG A 5 5.50 24.18 -14.61
CA ARG A 5 6.92 24.54 -14.70
C ARG A 5 7.18 25.94 -14.18
N SER A 6 6.17 26.82 -14.23
CA SER A 6 6.25 28.17 -13.67
C SER A 6 6.61 28.18 -12.18
N LEU A 7 6.19 27.17 -11.41
CA LEU A 7 6.51 27.04 -9.98
C LEU A 7 7.97 26.66 -9.73
N ILE A 8 8.59 25.94 -10.67
CA ILE A 8 10.00 25.56 -10.60
C ILE A 8 10.87 26.74 -11.02
N GLU A 9 10.50 27.40 -12.13
CA GLU A 9 11.18 28.59 -12.64
C GLU A 9 11.16 29.74 -11.61
N ALA A 10 10.01 30.00 -10.96
CA ALA A 10 9.91 31.00 -9.91
C ALA A 10 10.76 30.69 -8.67
N ALA A 11 10.94 29.41 -8.33
CA ALA A 11 11.76 29.00 -7.20
C ALA A 11 13.26 29.15 -7.49
N GLU A 12 13.68 28.88 -8.73
CA GLU A 12 15.04 29.12 -9.22
C GLU A 12 15.34 30.62 -9.33
N ASP A 13 14.38 31.44 -9.79
CA ASP A 13 14.49 32.91 -9.86
C ASP A 13 14.65 33.55 -8.47
N LEU A 14 14.08 32.95 -7.42
CA LEU A 14 14.28 33.35 -6.03
C LEU A 14 15.65 32.96 -5.46
N GLY A 15 16.54 32.37 -6.26
CA GLY A 15 17.89 31.96 -5.87
C GLY A 15 17.93 30.64 -5.10
N SER A 16 16.89 29.81 -5.20
CA SER A 16 16.86 28.52 -4.51
C SER A 16 17.75 27.50 -5.21
N ASP A 17 18.59 26.79 -4.44
CA ASP A 17 19.33 25.64 -4.93
C ASP A 17 18.39 24.48 -5.34
N ARG A 18 18.79 23.65 -6.30
CA ARG A 18 17.99 22.52 -6.83
C ARG A 18 17.48 21.57 -5.74
N ILE A 19 18.28 21.36 -4.68
CA ILE A 19 17.86 20.53 -3.53
C ILE A 19 16.70 21.20 -2.78
N THR A 20 16.75 22.52 -2.65
CA THR A 20 15.70 23.32 -2.00
C THR A 20 14.42 23.30 -2.82
N VAL A 21 14.51 23.47 -4.14
CA VAL A 21 13.37 23.40 -5.06
C VAL A 21 12.71 22.02 -5.01
N PHE A 22 13.50 20.94 -5.02
CA PHE A 22 12.96 19.59 -4.88
C PHE A 22 12.20 19.41 -3.57
N ARG A 23 12.81 19.79 -2.44
CA ARG A 23 12.27 19.47 -1.12
C ARG A 23 11.07 20.35 -0.73
N LYS A 24 11.03 21.61 -1.19
CA LYS A 24 9.96 22.57 -0.85
C LYS A 24 8.86 22.69 -1.90
N VAL A 25 9.13 22.36 -3.17
CA VAL A 25 8.15 22.50 -4.26
C VAL A 25 7.76 21.14 -4.81
N ILE A 26 8.71 20.38 -5.34
CA ILE A 26 8.41 19.13 -6.07
C ILE A 26 7.87 18.05 -5.13
N PHE A 27 8.54 17.83 -3.99
CA PHE A 27 8.18 16.81 -3.02
C PHE A 27 6.75 17.00 -2.47
N PRO A 28 6.37 18.16 -1.88
CA PRO A 28 5.01 18.35 -1.38
C PRO A 28 3.94 18.29 -2.48
N LEU A 29 4.22 18.82 -3.68
CA LEU A 29 3.29 18.71 -4.82
C LEU A 29 3.14 17.26 -5.33
N SER A 30 4.13 16.40 -5.06
CA SER A 30 4.11 14.99 -5.47
C SER A 30 3.44 14.06 -4.43
N ILE A 31 3.29 14.49 -3.17
CA ILE A 31 2.63 13.72 -2.08
C ILE A 31 1.29 13.10 -2.52
N PRO A 32 0.33 13.82 -3.13
CA PRO A 32 -0.93 13.20 -3.54
C PRO A 32 -0.75 12.09 -4.58
N GLY A 33 0.26 12.18 -5.44
CA GLY A 33 0.62 11.12 -6.39
C GLY A 33 1.30 9.93 -5.72
N VAL A 34 2.16 10.18 -4.73
CA VAL A 34 2.82 9.12 -3.95
C VAL A 34 1.80 8.34 -3.14
N VAL A 35 0.84 9.02 -2.49
CA VAL A 35 -0.23 8.36 -1.73
C VAL A 35 -1.03 7.44 -2.65
N SER A 36 -1.47 7.93 -3.81
CA SER A 36 -2.17 7.13 -4.82
C SER A 36 -1.34 5.94 -5.34
N GLY A 37 -0.02 6.11 -5.53
CA GLY A 37 0.86 5.02 -5.92
C GLY A 37 1.01 3.95 -4.83
N VAL A 38 1.10 4.37 -3.57
CA VAL A 38 1.18 3.45 -2.42
C VAL A 38 -0.12 2.67 -2.26
N THR A 39 -1.29 3.31 -2.39
CA THR A 39 -2.58 2.60 -2.34
C THR A 39 -2.73 1.60 -3.49
N MET A 40 -2.30 1.96 -4.70
CA MET A 40 -2.33 1.09 -5.88
C MET A 40 -1.49 -0.19 -5.72
N VAL A 41 -0.33 -0.10 -5.04
CA VAL A 41 0.56 -1.27 -4.84
C VAL A 41 0.19 -2.07 -3.57
N PHE A 42 -0.50 -1.46 -2.61
CA PHE A 42 -0.85 -2.11 -1.35
C PHE A 42 -1.78 -3.32 -1.53
N MET A 43 -2.83 -3.20 -2.35
CA MET A 43 -3.78 -4.29 -2.58
C MET A 43 -3.10 -5.57 -3.13
N PRO A 44 -2.34 -5.53 -4.24
CA PRO A 44 -1.65 -6.72 -4.74
C PRO A 44 -0.53 -7.23 -3.82
N ALA A 45 0.09 -6.36 -3.02
CA ALA A 45 1.10 -6.79 -2.05
C ALA A 45 0.50 -7.69 -0.95
N VAL A 46 -0.71 -7.39 -0.47
CA VAL A 46 -1.40 -8.19 0.56
C VAL A 46 -1.79 -9.58 0.05
N THR A 47 -2.06 -9.75 -1.24
CA THR A 47 -2.53 -11.01 -1.84
C THR A 47 -1.39 -11.93 -2.31
N THR A 48 -0.14 -11.46 -2.32
CA THR A 48 1.02 -12.13 -2.94
C THR A 48 1.55 -13.36 -2.17
N PHE A 49 0.90 -13.81 -1.09
CA PHE A 49 1.37 -14.95 -0.29
C PHE A 49 1.53 -16.27 -1.06
N ILE A 50 0.70 -16.48 -2.10
CA ILE A 50 0.75 -17.67 -2.97
C ILE A 50 2.06 -17.69 -3.77
N ILE A 51 2.47 -16.55 -4.32
CA ILE A 51 3.70 -16.45 -5.14
C ILE A 51 4.90 -16.76 -4.25
N SER A 52 4.94 -16.22 -3.03
CA SER A 52 5.99 -16.50 -2.06
C SER A 52 6.01 -17.97 -1.63
N LYS A 53 4.86 -18.64 -1.50
CA LYS A 53 4.78 -20.08 -1.20
C LYS A 53 5.43 -20.91 -2.33
N LEU A 54 5.13 -20.57 -3.58
CA LEU A 54 5.66 -21.26 -4.76
C LEU A 54 7.16 -21.02 -4.95
N LEU A 55 7.65 -19.80 -4.73
CA LEU A 55 9.05 -19.43 -4.95
C LEU A 55 9.97 -19.78 -3.77
N GLY A 56 9.46 -19.70 -2.54
CA GLY A 56 10.22 -19.89 -1.29
C GLY A 56 10.23 -21.31 -0.75
N GLY A 57 9.56 -22.27 -1.40
CA GLY A 57 9.64 -23.70 -1.07
C GLY A 57 9.36 -24.03 0.41
N SER A 58 8.23 -23.60 0.96
CA SER A 58 7.82 -23.82 2.36
C SER A 58 8.84 -23.40 3.44
N GLN A 59 9.95 -22.75 3.09
CA GLN A 59 10.97 -22.31 4.04
C GLN A 59 10.47 -21.17 4.93
N TYR A 60 9.49 -20.41 4.44
CA TYR A 60 8.89 -19.29 5.15
C TYR A 60 7.37 -19.46 5.22
N MET A 61 6.86 -19.53 6.45
CA MET A 61 5.42 -19.59 6.70
C MET A 61 4.86 -18.18 6.73
N LEU A 62 4.08 -17.84 5.70
CA LEU A 62 3.27 -16.63 5.69
C LEU A 62 1.93 -16.86 6.37
N ILE A 63 1.31 -15.78 6.82
CA ILE A 63 0.01 -15.82 7.51
C ILE A 63 -1.07 -16.53 6.66
N GLY A 64 -1.05 -16.35 5.33
CA GLY A 64 -1.99 -17.02 4.42
C GLY A 64 -1.74 -18.53 4.34
N ASN A 65 -0.47 -18.94 4.37
CA ASN A 65 -0.07 -20.34 4.41
C ASN A 65 -0.47 -21.00 5.74
N LEU A 66 -0.37 -20.26 6.86
CA LEU A 66 -0.81 -20.74 8.17
C LEU A 66 -2.30 -21.03 8.20
N ILE A 67 -3.13 -20.13 7.66
CA ILE A 67 -4.58 -20.33 7.58
C ILE A 67 -4.88 -21.55 6.70
N GLU A 68 -4.27 -21.65 5.52
CA GLU A 68 -4.45 -22.77 4.60
C GLU A 68 -4.09 -24.12 5.24
N ASP A 69 -2.93 -24.22 5.89
CA ASP A 69 -2.48 -25.44 6.55
C ASP A 69 -3.42 -25.84 7.70
N GLN A 70 -4.01 -24.87 8.39
CA GLN A 70 -4.96 -25.13 9.46
C GLN A 70 -6.26 -25.80 8.96
N PHE A 71 -6.71 -25.44 7.75
CA PHE A 71 -7.88 -26.07 7.11
C PHE A 71 -7.56 -27.38 6.39
N MET A 72 -6.41 -27.46 5.70
CA MET A 72 -6.09 -28.54 4.76
C MET A 72 -5.19 -29.65 5.32
N ARG A 73 -4.35 -29.34 6.32
CA ARG A 73 -3.42 -30.31 6.93
C ARG A 73 -3.84 -30.72 8.33
N VAL A 74 -4.12 -29.74 9.18
CA VAL A 74 -4.42 -29.96 10.60
C VAL A 74 -5.91 -30.27 10.81
N TYR A 75 -6.77 -29.87 9.87
CA TYR A 75 -8.23 -30.06 9.90
C TYR A 75 -8.94 -29.46 11.13
N ASP A 76 -8.29 -28.56 11.87
CA ASP A 76 -8.94 -27.81 12.95
C ASP A 76 -9.49 -26.50 12.39
N TRP A 77 -10.72 -26.61 11.89
CA TRP A 77 -11.46 -25.53 11.23
C TRP A 77 -11.87 -24.43 12.21
N ASN A 78 -11.93 -24.71 13.52
CA ASN A 78 -12.26 -23.72 14.53
C ASN A 78 -11.12 -22.71 14.67
N PHE A 79 -9.90 -23.21 14.84
CA PHE A 79 -8.71 -22.34 14.92
C PHE A 79 -8.48 -21.60 13.60
N GLY A 80 -8.62 -22.29 12.46
CA GLY A 80 -8.48 -21.66 11.13
C GLY A 80 -9.47 -20.52 10.90
N SER A 81 -10.72 -20.69 11.36
CA SER A 81 -11.75 -19.66 11.27
C SER A 81 -11.46 -18.47 12.18
N ALA A 82 -11.01 -18.71 13.41
CA ALA A 82 -10.66 -17.63 14.35
C ALA A 82 -9.54 -16.74 13.82
N VAL A 83 -8.45 -17.34 13.31
CA VAL A 83 -7.34 -16.60 12.71
C VAL A 83 -7.78 -15.83 11.46
N SER A 84 -8.62 -16.42 10.62
CA SER A 84 -9.15 -15.76 9.42
C SER A 84 -9.98 -14.52 9.73
N ILE A 85 -10.85 -14.58 10.75
CA ILE A 85 -11.67 -13.45 11.19
C ILE A 85 -10.79 -12.32 11.72
N ILE A 86 -9.77 -12.64 12.53
CA ILE A 86 -8.83 -11.63 13.05
C ILE A 86 -8.09 -10.95 11.90
N MET A 87 -7.61 -11.72 10.92
CA MET A 87 -6.93 -11.17 9.73
C MET A 87 -7.86 -10.31 8.88
N MET A 88 -9.12 -10.72 8.70
CA MET A 88 -10.12 -9.93 7.99
C MET A 88 -10.32 -8.57 8.66
N LEU A 89 -10.44 -8.53 9.99
CA LEU A 89 -10.57 -7.28 10.74
C LEU A 89 -9.33 -6.38 10.58
N LEU A 90 -8.13 -6.95 10.64
CA LEU A 90 -6.89 -6.20 10.44
C LEU A 90 -6.79 -5.60 9.03
N ILE A 91 -7.17 -6.36 8.01
CA ILE A 91 -7.18 -5.89 6.62
C ILE A 91 -8.23 -4.77 6.46
N LEU A 92 -9.44 -4.96 6.97
CA LEU A 92 -10.49 -3.93 6.91
C LEU A 92 -10.10 -2.66 7.66
N LEU A 93 -9.42 -2.78 8.80
CA LEU A 93 -8.93 -1.63 9.57
C LEU A 93 -7.80 -0.91 8.82
N SER A 94 -6.85 -1.65 8.25
CA SER A 94 -5.78 -1.09 7.43
C SER A 94 -6.33 -0.40 6.18
N MET A 95 -7.27 -1.03 5.48
CA MET A 95 -7.94 -0.42 4.33
C MET A 95 -8.76 0.79 4.75
N GLY A 96 -9.50 0.74 5.86
CA GLY A 96 -10.27 1.87 6.37
C GLY A 96 -9.40 3.08 6.71
N ILE A 97 -8.22 2.85 7.30
CA ILE A 97 -7.21 3.88 7.54
C ILE A 97 -6.68 4.43 6.22
N MET A 98 -6.30 3.55 5.28
CA MET A 98 -5.76 3.94 3.99
C MET A 98 -6.77 4.76 3.17
N THR A 99 -8.03 4.33 3.12
CA THR A 99 -9.13 5.05 2.47
C THR A 99 -9.47 6.36 3.17
N LYS A 100 -9.29 6.48 4.49
CA LYS A 100 -9.42 7.76 5.21
C LYS A 100 -8.39 8.78 4.76
N TYR A 101 -7.15 8.35 4.51
CA TYR A 101 -6.12 9.22 3.93
C TYR A 101 -6.35 9.48 2.43
N ASP A 102 -6.98 8.54 1.72
CA ASP A 102 -7.33 8.67 0.30
C ASP A 102 -8.60 9.53 0.08
N LYS A 103 -9.43 9.76 1.11
CA LYS A 103 -10.67 10.54 1.03
C LYS A 103 -10.44 12.04 0.78
N GLU A 104 -9.20 12.52 0.94
CA GLU A 104 -8.79 13.87 0.50
C GLU A 104 -8.36 13.92 -0.98
N GLY A 105 -8.36 12.77 -1.68
CA GLY A 105 -7.99 12.63 -3.09
C GLY A 105 -8.98 11.78 -3.91
N ALA A 106 -10.24 11.67 -3.47
CA ALA A 106 -11.27 10.83 -4.08
C ALA A 106 -11.49 11.14 -5.57
N GLY A 107 -10.84 10.35 -6.41
CA GLY A 107 -10.95 10.41 -7.86
C GLY A 107 -10.30 9.19 -8.51
N GLY A 108 -10.82 8.00 -8.21
CA GLY A 108 -10.63 6.83 -9.08
C GLY A 108 -10.24 5.55 -8.34
N GLY A 109 -11.12 4.54 -8.41
CA GLY A 109 -10.78 3.20 -7.96
C GLY A 109 -11.97 2.24 -7.77
N LEU A 110 -12.96 2.28 -8.66
CA LEU A 110 -13.88 1.16 -8.91
C LEU A 110 -13.43 0.50 -10.22
N PHE A 111 -12.29 -0.18 -10.21
CA PHE A 111 -11.90 -1.20 -11.18
C PHE A 111 -10.96 -2.17 -10.48
#